data_AF-A0A7S0RJ54-F1
#
_entry.id   AF-A0A7S0RJ54-F1
#
_cell.length_a   1.000
_cell.length_b   1.000
_cell.length_c   1.000
_cell.angle_alpha   90.00
_cell.angle_beta   90.00
_cell.angle_gamma   90.00
#
_symmetry.space_group_name_H-M   'P 1'
#
loop_
_entity.id
_entity.type
_entity.pdbx_description
1 polymer ?
#
loop_
_entity_poly.entity_id
_entity_poly.type
_entity_poly.pdbx_seq_one_letter_code
_entity_poly.pdbx_strand_id
1 'polypeptide(L)'
;GLNLCKVLALCVNRGPLAALGAAGSTRAFCTVALLPIVPCAVGGEQSVGGSPATASASRAHTCDYVGPHNVTAVALRALVKGCAAWGCGQLLRVPAGLLPGWVDVLLDMTVVRDVLMVAGTALMMGWAMDASSAAAALLGVPSVSSFNHPLASRGVAELWRARWNVLVSHTLRWLVYDPIVEGRLIAESLTPPPDHLKPSAPPAPSSQAPYSHSNPPTPTSSAQSAAANPAGI
;
A
#
# COMPACT_ATOMS: atom_id res chain seq x y z
N GLY A 1 -13.64 5.49 8.86
CA GLY A 1 -12.21 5.81 8.65
C GLY A 1 -11.87 6.07 7.18
N LEU A 2 -12.07 5.08 6.31
CA LEU A 2 -11.59 5.14 4.92
C LEU A 2 -12.21 6.27 4.07
N ASN A 3 -13.50 6.56 4.25
CA ASN A 3 -14.17 7.69 3.58
C ASN A 3 -13.59 9.05 3.99
N LEU A 4 -13.13 9.19 5.24
CA LEU A 4 -12.48 10.42 5.70
C LEU A 4 -11.15 10.65 4.97
N CYS A 5 -10.36 9.60 4.76
CA CYS A 5 -9.11 9.70 4.01
C CYS A 5 -9.36 10.11 2.54
N LYS A 6 -10.46 9.64 1.94
CA LYS A 6 -10.87 10.03 0.58
C LYS A 6 -11.31 11.48 0.50
N VAL A 7 -12.09 11.95 1.48
CA VAL A 7 -12.48 13.36 1.59
C VAL A 7 -11.25 14.24 1.80
N LEU A 8 -10.31 13.85 2.67
CA LEU A 8 -9.06 14.58 2.88
C LEU A 8 -8.20 14.63 1.61
N ALA A 9 -8.03 13.50 0.91
CA ALA A 9 -7.30 13.47 -0.36
C ALA A 9 -7.92 14.41 -1.41
N LEU A 10 -9.26 14.44 -1.49
CA LEU A 10 -10.00 15.37 -2.34
C LEU A 10 -9.77 16.83 -1.92
N CYS A 11 -9.84 17.14 -0.63
CA CYS A 11 -9.58 18.49 -0.10
C CYS A 11 -8.16 18.98 -0.39
N VAL A 12 -7.18 18.08 -0.43
CA VAL A 12 -5.77 18.39 -0.74
C VAL A 12 -5.52 18.40 -2.26
N ASN A 13 -6.55 18.17 -3.08
CA ASN A 13 -6.47 18.07 -4.54
C ASN A 13 -5.38 17.07 -4.99
N ARG A 14 -5.19 15.99 -4.22
CA ARG A 14 -4.19 14.95 -4.51
C ARG A 14 -4.87 13.60 -4.77
N GLY A 15 -4.25 12.82 -5.64
CA GLY A 15 -4.65 11.45 -5.94
C GLY A 15 -5.77 11.35 -6.99
N PRO A 16 -6.24 10.12 -7.25
CA PRO A 16 -7.09 9.84 -8.41
C PRO A 16 -8.51 10.42 -8.29
N LEU A 17 -8.96 10.78 -7.08
CA LEU A 17 -10.25 11.45 -6.87
C LEU A 17 -10.27 12.88 -7.42
N ALA A 18 -9.15 13.61 -7.29
CA ALA A 18 -9.01 14.94 -7.86
C ALA A 18 -9.09 14.90 -9.39
N ALA A 19 -8.43 13.91 -10.01
CA ALA A 19 -8.48 13.69 -11.45
C ALA A 19 -9.91 13.35 -11.94
N LEU A 20 -10.64 12.50 -11.21
CA LEU A 20 -12.02 12.14 -11.54
C LEU A 20 -13.00 13.30 -11.36
N GLY A 21 -12.79 14.14 -10.34
CA GLY A 21 -13.56 15.37 -10.14
C GLY A 21 -13.35 16.36 -11.28
N ALA A 22 -12.11 16.54 -11.71
CA ALA A 22 -11.77 17.39 -12.86
C ALA A 22 -12.38 16.86 -14.18
N ALA A 23 -12.52 15.54 -14.33
CA ALA A 23 -13.15 14.91 -15.49
C ALA A 23 -14.70 15.03 -15.52
N GLY A 24 -15.33 15.58 -14.48
CA GLY A 24 -16.77 15.86 -14.45
C GLY A 24 -17.68 14.63 -14.30
N SER A 25 -17.14 13.44 -14.04
CA SER A 25 -17.93 12.22 -13.90
C SER A 25 -18.44 12.03 -12.47
N THR A 26 -19.60 12.62 -12.14
CA THR A 26 -20.23 12.52 -10.82
C THR A 26 -20.50 11.08 -10.39
N ARG A 27 -20.84 10.19 -11.34
CA ARG A 27 -21.07 8.76 -11.04
C ARG A 27 -19.79 8.04 -10.61
N ALA A 28 -18.69 8.26 -11.33
CA ALA A 28 -17.39 7.69 -10.96
C ALA A 28 -16.92 8.25 -9.62
N PHE A 29 -17.11 9.55 -9.40
CA PHE A 29 -16.82 10.20 -8.13
C PHE A 29 -17.60 9.57 -6.96
N CYS A 30 -18.93 9.47 -7.06
CA CYS A 30 -19.76 8.86 -6.02
C CYS A 30 -19.38 7.39 -5.78
N THR A 31 -19.09 6.64 -6.84
CA THR A 31 -18.67 5.23 -6.74
C THR A 31 -17.36 5.10 -5.96
N VAL A 32 -16.37 5.92 -6.29
CA VAL A 32 -15.09 5.91 -5.55
C VAL A 32 -15.24 6.46 -4.14
N ALA A 33 -16.13 7.43 -3.91
CA ALA A 33 -16.37 7.98 -2.58
C ALA A 33 -17.08 6.98 -1.64
N LEU A 34 -18.01 6.19 -2.16
CA LEU A 34 -18.82 5.27 -1.38
C LEU A 34 -18.20 3.88 -1.22
N LEU A 35 -17.48 3.39 -2.23
CA LEU A 35 -16.89 2.05 -2.20
C LEU A 35 -15.42 2.09 -1.73
N PRO A 36 -14.93 1.11 -0.96
CA PRO A 36 -13.52 1.01 -0.57
C PRO A 36 -12.65 0.49 -1.73
N ILE A 37 -12.60 1.26 -2.83
CA ILE A 37 -11.82 0.93 -4.04
C ILE A 37 -10.71 1.96 -4.30
N VAL A 38 -9.64 1.50 -4.95
CA VAL A 38 -8.67 2.37 -5.65
C VAL A 38 -9.05 2.38 -7.12
N PRO A 39 -9.47 3.51 -7.70
CA PRO A 39 -9.65 3.59 -9.14
C PRO A 39 -8.29 3.46 -9.83
N CYS A 40 -8.20 2.61 -10.85
CA CYS A 40 -7.07 2.64 -11.77
C CYS A 40 -7.16 3.94 -12.58
N ALA A 41 -6.06 4.69 -12.68
CA ALA A 41 -5.96 5.70 -13.72
C ALA A 41 -6.08 4.94 -15.05
N VAL A 42 -7.21 5.11 -15.74
CA VAL A 42 -7.34 4.65 -17.13
C VAL A 42 -6.29 5.44 -17.87
N GLY A 43 -5.23 4.76 -18.30
CA GLY A 43 -4.16 5.36 -19.07
C GLY A 43 -4.73 5.90 -20.37
N GLY A 44 -5.26 7.11 -20.33
CA GLY A 44 -5.13 8.00 -21.46
C GLY A 44 -3.65 8.20 -21.61
N GLU A 45 -3.10 7.77 -22.74
CA GLU A 45 -1.76 8.14 -23.21
C GLU A 45 -1.66 9.67 -23.25
N GLN A 46 -1.50 10.34 -22.11
CA GLN A 46 -0.96 11.68 -22.08
C GLN A 46 0.55 11.54 -22.17
N SER A 47 0.98 11.23 -23.40
CA SER A 47 2.30 11.56 -23.93
C SER A 47 2.45 13.09 -23.92
N VAL A 48 2.56 13.68 -22.74
CA VAL A 48 2.95 15.09 -22.59
C VAL A 48 4.44 15.05 -22.33
N GLY A 49 5.22 15.49 -23.32
CA GLY A 49 6.67 15.35 -23.44
C GLY A 49 7.47 15.92 -22.27
N GLY A 50 7.49 15.18 -21.17
CA GLY A 50 8.28 15.43 -19.97
C GLY A 50 9.65 14.76 -20.07
N SER A 51 10.69 15.57 -19.84
CA SER A 51 12.10 15.23 -19.95
C SER A 51 12.50 13.88 -19.30
N PRO A 52 13.33 13.04 -19.97
CA PRO A 52 13.62 11.65 -19.58
C PRO A 52 14.47 11.46 -18.31
N ALA A 53 14.85 12.51 -17.59
CA ALA A 53 15.93 12.42 -16.59
C ALA A 53 15.53 11.86 -15.21
N THR A 54 14.23 11.73 -14.90
CA THR A 54 13.78 11.18 -13.60
C THR A 54 12.65 10.16 -13.75
N ALA A 55 12.66 9.38 -14.83
CA ALA A 55 11.87 8.15 -14.93
C ALA A 55 12.51 7.08 -14.03
N SER A 56 12.46 7.32 -12.72
CA SER A 56 12.84 6.36 -11.68
C SER A 56 11.92 5.16 -11.80
N ALA A 57 12.37 4.18 -12.60
CA ALA A 57 11.92 2.79 -12.68
C ALA A 57 10.66 2.50 -11.86
N SER A 58 9.53 3.07 -12.30
CA SER A 58 8.21 2.67 -11.86
C SER A 58 7.98 1.34 -12.56
N ARG A 59 8.64 0.31 -12.03
CA ARG A 59 8.46 -1.08 -12.42
C ARG A 59 6.97 -1.30 -12.25
N ALA A 60 6.26 -1.28 -13.38
CA ALA A 60 4.83 -1.43 -13.44
C ALA A 60 4.50 -2.69 -12.66
N HIS A 61 4.10 -2.52 -11.41
CA HIS A 61 3.41 -3.57 -10.70
C HIS A 61 2.21 -3.83 -11.61
N THR A 62 2.19 -5.01 -12.22
CA THR A 62 1.04 -5.56 -12.91
C THR A 62 -0.06 -5.64 -11.86
N CYS A 63 -0.74 -4.53 -11.64
CA CYS A 63 -2.01 -4.52 -10.97
C CYS A 63 -2.89 -5.38 -11.85
N ASP A 64 -3.36 -6.50 -11.32
CA ASP A 64 -4.39 -7.31 -11.96
C ASP A 64 -5.62 -6.42 -12.11
N TYR A 65 -5.72 -5.84 -13.31
CA TYR A 65 -6.75 -4.90 -13.66
C TYR A 65 -8.08 -5.67 -13.70
N VAL A 66 -9.02 -5.26 -12.86
CA VAL A 66 -10.38 -5.79 -12.88
C VAL A 66 -11.14 -5.06 -13.99
N GLY A 67 -10.94 -5.51 -15.22
CA GLY A 67 -11.71 -5.06 -16.38
C GLY A 67 -13.10 -5.71 -16.45
N PRO A 68 -13.98 -5.22 -17.34
CA PRO A 68 -15.31 -5.78 -17.56
C PRO A 68 -15.28 -7.28 -17.91
N HIS A 69 -14.23 -7.74 -18.60
CA HIS A 69 -14.04 -9.16 -18.94
C HIS A 69 -13.62 -10.04 -17.74
N ASN A 70 -13.14 -9.45 -16.65
CA ASN A 70 -12.69 -10.16 -15.45
C ASN A 70 -13.71 -10.14 -14.31
N VAL A 71 -14.87 -9.49 -14.48
CA VAL A 71 -15.89 -9.34 -13.43
C VAL A 71 -16.37 -10.71 -12.95
N THR A 72 -16.59 -11.66 -13.85
CA THR A 72 -17.03 -13.03 -13.50
C THR A 72 -16.00 -13.74 -12.62
N ALA A 73 -14.71 -13.60 -12.92
CA ALA A 73 -13.64 -14.20 -12.12
C ALA A 73 -13.55 -13.57 -10.73
N VAL A 74 -13.72 -12.25 -10.62
CA VAL A 74 -13.72 -11.55 -9.32
C VAL A 74 -14.97 -11.91 -8.52
N ALA A 75 -16.14 -11.94 -9.14
CA ALA A 75 -17.39 -12.35 -8.50
C ALA A 75 -17.31 -13.80 -7.99
N LEU A 76 -16.72 -14.71 -8.76
CA LEU A 76 -16.50 -16.09 -8.34
C LEU A 76 -15.52 -16.18 -7.15
N ARG A 77 -14.38 -15.47 -7.19
CA ARG A 77 -13.44 -15.40 -6.07
C ARG A 77 -14.10 -14.85 -4.81
N ALA A 78 -14.93 -13.81 -4.95
CA ALA A 78 -15.71 -13.28 -3.85
C ALA A 78 -16.66 -14.37 -3.32
N LEU A 79 -17.48 -14.98 -4.16
CA LEU A 79 -18.40 -16.04 -3.73
C LEU A 79 -17.68 -17.15 -2.93
N VAL A 80 -16.57 -17.66 -3.45
CA VAL A 80 -15.76 -18.70 -2.79
C VAL A 80 -15.25 -18.23 -1.42
N LYS A 81 -14.69 -17.01 -1.34
CA LYS A 81 -14.23 -16.44 -0.05
C LYS A 81 -15.37 -16.22 0.94
N GLY A 82 -16.52 -15.76 0.46
CA GLY A 82 -17.72 -15.55 1.27
C GLY A 82 -18.27 -16.84 1.85
N CYS A 83 -18.36 -17.91 1.04
CA CYS A 83 -18.75 -19.24 1.50
C CYS A 83 -17.76 -19.80 2.54
N ALA A 84 -16.45 -19.66 2.29
CA ALA A 84 -15.43 -20.10 3.23
C ALA A 84 -15.47 -19.33 4.56
N ALA A 85 -15.62 -18.00 4.51
CA ALA A 85 -15.74 -17.16 5.70
C ALA A 85 -17.02 -17.48 6.50
N TRP A 86 -18.15 -17.65 5.82
CA TRP A 86 -19.40 -18.07 6.43
C TRP A 86 -19.27 -19.43 7.10
N GLY A 87 -18.70 -20.43 6.40
CA GLY A 87 -18.46 -21.77 6.96
C GLY A 87 -17.57 -21.73 8.21
N CYS A 88 -16.47 -20.97 8.19
CA CYS A 88 -15.60 -20.80 9.36
C CYS A 88 -16.32 -20.12 10.52
N GLY A 89 -17.12 -19.08 10.25
CA GLY A 89 -17.90 -18.38 11.27
C GLY A 89 -18.99 -19.25 11.90
N GLN A 90 -19.61 -20.15 11.13
CA GLN A 90 -20.59 -21.09 11.66
C GLN A 90 -19.93 -22.18 12.50
N LEU A 91 -18.76 -22.70 12.09
CA LEU A 91 -18.00 -23.66 12.90
C LEU A 91 -17.62 -23.09 14.29
N LEU A 92 -17.30 -21.81 14.37
CA LEU A 92 -17.00 -21.11 15.63
C LEU A 92 -18.24 -20.84 16.51
N ARG A 93 -19.45 -21.01 15.97
CA ARG A 93 -20.73 -20.78 16.68
C ARG A 93 -21.41 -22.07 17.13
N VAL A 94 -20.94 -23.24 16.69
CA VAL A 94 -21.48 -24.52 17.17
C VAL A 94 -21.10 -24.69 18.64
N PRO A 95 -22.06 -24.94 19.55
CA PRO A 95 -21.74 -25.18 20.96
C PRO A 95 -20.81 -26.39 21.10
N ALA A 96 -19.84 -26.29 22.02
CA ALA A 96 -19.00 -27.43 22.39
C ALA A 96 -19.87 -28.62 22.81
N GLY A 97 -19.60 -29.81 22.26
CA GLY A 97 -20.37 -31.04 22.49
C GLY A 97 -21.33 -31.46 21.37
N LEU A 98 -21.53 -30.64 20.34
CA LEU A 98 -22.27 -31.02 19.11
C LEU A 98 -21.34 -31.48 17.97
N LEU A 99 -20.04 -31.18 18.07
CA LEU A 99 -19.05 -31.62 17.13
C LEU A 99 -18.46 -32.97 17.56
N PRO A 100 -17.96 -33.79 16.62
CA PRO A 100 -17.18 -34.96 16.98
C PRO A 100 -16.06 -34.57 17.95
N GLY A 101 -15.88 -35.31 19.05
CA GLY A 101 -14.98 -34.90 20.15
C GLY A 101 -13.54 -34.57 19.75
N TRP A 102 -13.04 -35.10 18.62
CA TRP A 102 -11.74 -34.74 18.07
C TRP A 102 -11.66 -33.30 17.54
N VAL A 103 -12.78 -32.73 17.06
CA VAL A 103 -12.88 -31.34 16.61
C VAL A 103 -12.85 -30.40 17.81
N ASP A 104 -13.57 -30.73 18.89
CA ASP A 104 -13.56 -29.93 20.12
C ASP A 104 -12.15 -29.88 20.73
N VAL A 105 -11.43 -31.01 20.79
CA VAL A 105 -10.03 -31.04 21.25
C VAL A 105 -9.09 -30.22 20.35
N LEU A 106 -9.31 -30.23 19.03
CA LEU A 106 -8.54 -29.39 18.10
C LEU A 106 -8.88 -27.90 18.21
N LEU A 107 -10.13 -27.54 18.49
CA LEU A 107 -10.58 -26.15 18.67
C LEU A 107 -10.20 -25.58 20.04
N ASP A 108 -10.05 -26.43 21.05
CA ASP A 108 -9.59 -26.04 22.39
C ASP A 108 -8.09 -25.67 22.42
N MET A 109 -7.35 -26.09 21.38
CA MET A 109 -6.01 -25.59 21.12
C MET A 109 -6.09 -24.10 20.76
N THR A 110 -5.72 -23.24 21.71
CA THR A 110 -5.74 -21.76 21.56
C THR A 110 -5.10 -21.29 20.26
N VAL A 111 -3.97 -21.90 19.87
CA VAL A 111 -3.27 -21.60 18.61
C VAL A 111 -4.13 -21.90 17.38
N VAL A 112 -4.82 -23.05 17.35
CA VAL A 112 -5.69 -23.42 16.22
C VAL A 112 -6.85 -22.45 16.11
N ARG A 113 -7.48 -22.11 17.23
CA ARG A 113 -8.55 -21.12 17.29
C ARG A 113 -8.10 -19.75 16.79
N ASP A 114 -6.94 -19.27 17.24
CA ASP A 114 -6.42 -17.96 16.85
C ASP A 114 -6.05 -17.94 15.36
N VAL A 115 -5.44 -19.01 14.84
CA VAL A 115 -5.15 -19.16 13.40
C VAL A 115 -6.45 -19.17 12.58
N LEU A 116 -7.48 -19.91 13.01
CA LEU A 116 -8.78 -19.92 12.34
C LEU A 116 -9.47 -18.56 12.39
N MET A 117 -9.38 -17.85 13.51
CA MET A 117 -9.93 -16.51 13.65
C MET A 117 -9.24 -15.51 12.71
N VAL A 118 -7.90 -15.54 12.64
CA VAL A 118 -7.12 -14.71 11.71
C VAL A 118 -7.43 -15.05 10.27
N ALA A 119 -7.46 -16.34 9.92
CA ALA A 119 -7.80 -16.80 8.57
C ALA A 119 -9.22 -16.40 8.17
N GLY A 120 -10.20 -16.61 9.04
CA GLY A 120 -11.60 -16.20 8.83
C GLY A 120 -11.74 -14.70 8.64
N THR A 121 -11.04 -13.89 9.46
CA THR A 121 -11.02 -12.43 9.33
C THR A 121 -10.40 -11.99 8.01
N ALA A 122 -9.29 -12.61 7.62
CA ALA A 122 -8.64 -12.34 6.33
C ALA A 122 -9.53 -12.68 5.14
N LEU A 123 -10.24 -13.82 5.18
CA LEU A 123 -11.18 -14.24 4.15
C LEU A 123 -12.39 -13.30 4.05
N MET A 124 -12.97 -12.92 5.19
CA MET A 124 -14.10 -11.99 5.26
C MET A 124 -13.72 -10.61 4.71
N MET A 125 -12.57 -10.08 5.12
CA MET A 125 -12.08 -8.79 4.61
C MET A 125 -11.77 -8.87 3.12
N GLY A 126 -11.12 -9.96 2.67
CA GLY A 126 -10.86 -10.24 1.27
C GLY A 126 -12.14 -10.26 0.43
N TRP A 127 -13.19 -10.93 0.93
CA TRP A 127 -14.50 -10.96 0.30
C TRP A 127 -15.13 -9.58 0.17
N ALA A 128 -15.20 -8.81 1.26
CA ALA A 128 -15.84 -7.50 1.27
C ALA A 128 -15.19 -6.52 0.27
N MET A 129 -13.85 -6.56 0.19
CA MET A 129 -13.10 -5.70 -0.73
C MET A 129 -13.21 -6.16 -2.19
N ASP A 130 -13.18 -7.46 -2.45
CA ASP A 130 -13.37 -7.99 -3.82
C ASP A 130 -14.81 -7.74 -4.32
N ALA A 131 -15.81 -7.88 -3.44
CA ALA A 131 -17.19 -7.54 -3.76
C ALA A 131 -17.34 -6.04 -4.10
N SER A 132 -16.66 -5.17 -3.35
CA SER A 132 -16.64 -3.73 -3.63
C SER A 132 -15.97 -3.41 -4.98
N SER A 133 -14.87 -4.10 -5.30
CA SER A 133 -14.19 -3.97 -6.60
C SER A 133 -15.06 -4.49 -7.76
N ALA A 134 -15.77 -5.60 -7.58
CA ALA A 134 -16.71 -6.12 -8.57
C ALA A 134 -17.88 -5.15 -8.79
N ALA A 135 -18.46 -4.59 -7.72
CA ALA A 135 -19.52 -3.59 -7.81
C ALA A 135 -19.04 -2.33 -8.57
N ALA A 136 -17.81 -1.88 -8.33
CA ALA A 136 -17.22 -0.77 -9.05
C ALA A 136 -17.03 -1.07 -10.54
N ALA A 137 -16.57 -2.29 -10.87
CA ALA A 137 -16.39 -2.71 -12.24
C ALA A 137 -17.73 -2.77 -13.01
N LEU A 138 -18.82 -3.20 -12.36
CA LEU A 138 -20.18 -3.16 -12.93
C LEU A 138 -20.65 -1.72 -13.22
N LEU A 139 -20.13 -0.73 -12.49
CA LEU A 139 -20.39 0.69 -12.72
C LEU A 139 -19.43 1.32 -13.74
N GLY A 140 -18.60 0.52 -14.41
CA GLY A 140 -17.62 0.98 -15.39
C GLY A 140 -16.41 1.69 -14.75
N VAL A 141 -16.20 1.54 -13.45
CA VAL A 141 -15.05 2.11 -12.74
C VAL A 141 -13.99 1.02 -12.59
N PRO A 142 -12.89 1.09 -13.35
CA PRO A 142 -11.82 0.12 -13.20
C PRO A 142 -11.15 0.29 -11.84
N SER A 143 -10.93 -0.83 -11.16
CA SER A 143 -10.33 -0.84 -9.84
C SER A 143 -9.22 -1.87 -9.72
N VAL A 144 -8.30 -1.59 -8.81
CA VAL A 144 -7.25 -2.53 -8.39
C VAL A 144 -7.82 -3.46 -7.32
N SER A 145 -7.50 -4.75 -7.39
CA SER A 145 -7.82 -5.67 -6.27
C SER A 145 -7.09 -5.24 -5.00
N SER A 146 -7.81 -5.24 -3.88
CA SER A 146 -7.24 -4.82 -2.60
C SER A 146 -6.29 -5.84 -1.99
N PHE A 147 -6.35 -7.10 -2.43
CA PHE A 147 -5.50 -8.19 -1.95
C PHE A 147 -4.89 -8.96 -3.12
N ASN A 148 -3.57 -8.99 -3.18
CA ASN A 148 -2.83 -9.70 -4.23
C ASN A 148 -2.01 -10.84 -3.61
N HIS A 149 -2.59 -12.03 -3.52
CA HIS A 149 -1.94 -13.25 -3.03
C HIS A 149 -1.08 -13.01 -1.76
N PRO A 150 -1.67 -12.59 -0.62
CA PRO A 150 -0.92 -12.19 0.57
C PRO A 150 -0.02 -13.29 1.15
N LEU A 151 -0.47 -14.55 1.03
CA LEU A 151 0.29 -15.72 1.50
C LEU A 151 1.51 -16.04 0.63
N ALA A 152 1.62 -15.46 -0.57
CA ALA A 152 2.78 -15.61 -1.45
C ALA A 152 3.86 -14.53 -1.22
N SER A 153 3.76 -13.75 -0.14
CA SER A 153 4.78 -12.74 0.21
C SER A 153 6.07 -13.41 0.70
N ARG A 154 7.23 -12.88 0.27
CA ARG A 154 8.56 -13.35 0.72
C ARG A 154 9.06 -12.64 1.97
N GLY A 155 8.29 -11.69 2.48
CA GLY A 155 8.62 -10.93 3.68
C GLY A 155 7.57 -9.90 4.06
N VAL A 156 7.68 -9.37 5.28
CA VAL A 156 6.73 -8.41 5.86
C VAL A 156 6.63 -7.13 5.02
N ALA A 157 7.75 -6.63 4.52
CA ALA A 157 7.76 -5.44 3.66
C ALA A 157 6.96 -5.66 2.36
N GLU A 158 7.11 -6.83 1.71
CA GLU A 158 6.37 -7.15 0.49
C GLU A 158 4.87 -7.32 0.77
N LEU A 159 4.53 -7.98 1.89
CA LEU A 159 3.16 -8.15 2.35
C LEU A 159 2.44 -6.81 2.45
N TRP A 160 2.97 -5.87 3.23
CA TRP A 160 2.35 -4.57 3.45
C TRP A 160 2.44 -3.64 2.25
N ARG A 161 3.52 -3.71 1.46
CA ARG A 161 3.70 -2.81 0.31
C ARG A 161 2.79 -3.16 -0.86
N ALA A 162 2.62 -4.45 -1.17
CA ALA A 162 2.11 -4.85 -2.48
C ALA A 162 0.95 -5.86 -2.43
N ARG A 163 0.71 -6.53 -1.31
CA ARG A 163 -0.16 -7.73 -1.30
C ARG A 163 -1.32 -7.66 -0.33
N TRP A 164 -1.17 -6.94 0.77
CA TRP A 164 -2.17 -6.79 1.81
C TRP A 164 -2.75 -5.38 1.83
N ASN A 165 -4.07 -5.27 1.60
CA ASN A 165 -4.83 -4.01 1.64
C ASN A 165 -4.14 -2.86 0.88
N VAL A 166 -3.90 -3.09 -0.41
CA VAL A 166 -3.17 -2.17 -1.32
C VAL A 166 -3.75 -0.76 -1.27
N LEU A 167 -5.08 -0.63 -1.12
CA LEU A 167 -5.77 0.65 -0.95
C LEU A 167 -5.24 1.44 0.26
N VAL A 168 -5.15 0.81 1.43
CA VAL A 168 -4.68 1.48 2.65
C VAL A 168 -3.20 1.83 2.51
N SER A 169 -2.37 0.90 2.03
CA SER A 169 -0.94 1.16 1.84
C SER A 169 -0.68 2.31 0.88
N HIS A 170 -1.42 2.37 -0.24
CA HIS A 170 -1.33 3.48 -1.18
C HIS A 170 -1.82 4.80 -0.56
N THR A 171 -2.93 4.76 0.18
CA THR A 171 -3.49 5.95 0.84
C THR A 171 -2.53 6.50 1.90
N LEU A 172 -1.98 5.65 2.76
CA LEU A 172 -1.00 6.05 3.77
C LEU A 172 0.28 6.59 3.13
N ARG A 173 0.70 6.01 2.00
CA ARG A 173 1.85 6.51 1.27
C ARG A 173 1.66 7.96 0.84
N TRP A 174 0.55 8.25 0.17
CA TRP A 174 0.27 9.59 -0.35
C TRP A 174 -0.08 10.62 0.72
N LEU A 175 -0.78 10.21 1.79
CA LEU A 175 -1.24 11.13 2.83
C LEU A 175 -0.24 11.34 3.96
N VAL A 176 0.62 10.36 4.23
CA VAL A 176 1.52 10.37 5.39
C VAL A 176 2.97 10.26 4.96
N TYR A 177 3.34 9.20 4.24
CA TYR A 177 4.75 8.92 3.94
C TYR A 177 5.39 9.97 3.03
N ASP A 178 4.80 10.25 1.86
CA ASP A 178 5.37 11.19 0.89
C ASP A 178 5.44 12.61 1.49
N PRO A 179 4.42 13.14 2.19
CA PRO A 179 4.53 14.44 2.87
C PRO A 179 5.60 14.52 3.97
N ILE A 180 5.89 13.42 4.69
CA ILE A 180 7.00 13.37 5.65
C ILE A 180 8.35 13.45 4.92
N VAL A 181 8.51 12.67 3.83
CA VAL A 181 9.74 12.65 3.04
C VAL A 181 9.98 13.99 2.33
N GLU A 182 8.92 14.65 1.87
CA GLU A 182 8.95 16.01 1.30
C GLU A 182 9.25 17.08 2.37
N GLY A 183 9.32 16.73 3.66
CA GLY A 183 9.54 17.66 4.77
C GLY A 183 8.34 18.54 5.15
N ARG A 184 7.19 18.37 4.49
CA ARG A 184 5.99 19.20 4.70
C ARG A 184 5.29 18.97 6.04
N LEU A 185 5.48 17.78 6.62
CA LEU A 185 4.94 17.42 7.93
C LEU A 185 5.96 17.56 9.06
N ILE A 186 7.15 18.10 8.78
CA ILE A 186 8.14 18.41 9.80
C ILE A 186 7.81 19.80 10.32
N ALA A 187 7.49 19.92 11.62
CA ALA A 187 7.22 21.20 12.23
C ALA A 187 8.44 22.11 12.02
N GLU A 188 8.20 23.31 11.49
CA GLU A 188 9.25 24.26 11.13
C GLU A 188 10.11 24.64 12.35
N SER A 189 9.53 24.54 13.55
CA SER A 189 10.19 24.75 14.85
C SER A 189 11.31 23.75 15.20
N LEU A 190 11.38 22.60 14.53
CA LEU A 190 12.47 21.63 14.69
C LEU A 190 13.63 21.90 13.74
N THR A 191 13.45 22.81 12.78
CA THR A 191 14.55 23.27 11.93
C THR A 191 15.35 24.25 12.78
N PRO A 192 16.60 23.92 13.18
CA PRO A 192 17.42 24.90 13.88
C PRO A 192 17.47 26.16 13.03
N PRO A 193 17.29 27.36 13.63
CA PRO A 193 17.34 28.61 12.89
C PRO A 193 18.65 28.62 12.10
N PRO A 194 18.60 28.93 10.80
CA PRO A 194 19.76 28.79 9.94
C PRO A 194 20.91 29.63 10.53
N ASP A 195 22.13 29.06 10.55
CA ASP A 195 23.27 29.54 11.33
C ASP A 195 23.63 31.03 11.13
N HIS A 196 23.14 31.66 10.05
CA HIS A 196 23.29 33.10 9.81
C HIS A 196 22.48 33.99 10.77
N LEU A 197 21.51 33.44 11.51
CA LEU A 197 20.79 34.14 12.58
C LEU A 197 21.35 33.85 13.98
N LYS A 198 22.36 32.98 14.09
CA LYS A 198 23.13 32.89 15.34
C LYS A 198 23.87 34.23 15.44
N PRO A 199 23.57 35.09 16.44
CA PRO A 199 24.34 36.31 16.65
C PRO A 199 25.79 35.87 16.71
N SER A 200 26.60 36.35 15.77
CA SER A 200 28.02 36.06 15.75
C SER A 200 28.55 36.40 17.13
N ALA A 201 28.95 35.36 17.87
CA ALA A 201 29.59 35.55 19.15
C ALA A 201 30.73 36.57 18.92
N PRO A 202 30.86 37.60 19.78
CA PRO A 202 31.91 38.59 19.63
C PRO A 202 33.24 37.86 19.43
N PRO A 203 34.04 38.27 18.43
CA PRO A 203 35.20 37.51 17.98
C PRO A 203 36.07 37.16 19.18
N ALA A 204 36.15 35.87 19.50
CA ALA A 204 37.08 35.39 20.51
C ALA A 204 38.50 35.82 20.08
N PRO A 205 39.34 36.30 21.01
CA PRO A 205 40.69 36.72 20.70
C PRO A 205 41.40 35.58 19.96
N SER A 206 41.93 35.94 18.80
CA SER A 206 42.60 35.06 17.83
C SER A 206 43.82 34.39 18.46
N SER A 207 43.62 33.22 19.06
CA SER A 207 44.70 32.31 19.39
C SER A 207 45.03 31.51 18.14
N GLN A 208 45.98 32.01 17.36
CA GLN A 208 46.60 31.28 16.27
C GLN A 208 47.25 30.02 16.85
N ALA A 209 46.83 28.84 16.37
CA ALA A 209 47.54 27.60 16.60
C ALA A 209 47.75 26.86 15.25
N PRO A 210 48.83 26.09 15.13
CA PRO A 210 49.48 25.81 13.87
C PRO A 210 48.81 24.68 13.07
N TYR A 211 48.92 24.80 11.76
CA TYR A 211 48.67 23.77 10.75
C TYR A 211 49.14 22.37 11.18
N SER A 212 48.32 21.35 10.95
CA SER A 212 48.82 19.97 10.79
C SER A 212 47.90 19.10 9.92
N HIS A 213 48.45 18.81 8.74
CA HIS A 213 48.36 17.59 7.93
C HIS A 213 47.00 16.98 7.52
N SER A 214 46.75 17.13 6.22
CA SER A 214 45.91 16.30 5.35
C SER A 214 46.30 14.81 5.38
N ASN A 215 45.30 13.93 5.46
CA ASN A 215 45.43 12.54 5.00
C ASN A 215 44.64 12.33 3.69
N PRO A 216 45.20 11.57 2.73
CA PRO A 216 44.59 11.30 1.43
C PRO A 216 43.44 10.27 1.52
N PRO A 217 42.57 10.20 0.48
CA PRO A 217 41.45 9.27 0.44
C PRO A 217 41.88 7.82 0.22
N THR A 218 41.24 6.90 0.96
CA THR A 218 41.32 5.45 0.72
C THR A 218 40.35 5.04 -0.39
N PRO A 219 40.82 4.48 -1.52
CA PRO A 219 39.96 3.84 -2.51
C PRO A 219 39.69 2.38 -2.10
N THR A 220 38.47 2.06 -1.70
CA THR A 220 38.06 0.65 -1.54
C THR A 220 37.42 0.16 -2.84
N SER A 221 38.27 -0.54 -3.59
CA SER A 221 38.01 -1.27 -4.82
C SER A 221 36.99 -2.40 -4.64
N SER A 222 36.09 -2.52 -5.63
CA SER A 222 35.58 -3.76 -6.27
C SER A 222 35.48 -5.08 -5.47
N ALA A 223 34.34 -5.76 -5.55
CA ALA A 223 34.20 -7.07 -6.24
C ALA A 223 32.89 -7.80 -5.87
N GLN A 224 32.38 -8.57 -6.84
CA GLN A 224 31.45 -9.71 -6.71
C GLN A 224 29.99 -9.37 -6.39
N SER A 225 28.98 -9.85 -7.12
CA SER A 225 28.87 -11.13 -7.80
C SER A 225 27.82 -11.06 -8.92
N ALA A 226 28.26 -11.28 -10.16
CA ALA A 226 27.38 -11.59 -11.28
C ALA A 226 27.05 -13.09 -11.20
N ALA A 227 25.92 -13.43 -10.60
CA ALA A 227 25.37 -14.78 -10.69
C ALA A 227 24.55 -14.88 -11.99
N ALA A 228 25.11 -15.64 -12.93
CA ALA A 228 24.44 -16.17 -14.09
C ALA A 228 23.12 -16.87 -13.72
N ASN A 229 22.08 -16.66 -14.51
CA ASN A 229 20.89 -17.51 -14.47
C ASN A 229 20.75 -18.20 -15.83
N PRO A 230 20.89 -19.54 -15.90
CA PRO A 230 20.75 -20.26 -17.15
C PRO A 230 19.27 -20.36 -17.54
N ALA A 231 19.01 -20.11 -18.82
CA ALA A 231 17.80 -20.51 -19.49
C ALA A 231 17.63 -22.04 -19.38
N GLY A 232 16.41 -22.48 -19.08
CA GLY A 232 16.06 -23.89 -19.00
C GLY A 232 14.56 -24.10 -19.08
N ILE A 233 14.10 -24.34 -20.32
CA ILE A 233 12.94 -25.14 -20.77
C ILE A 233 11.55 -24.62 -20.39
#